data_AF-A0A388T8B2-F1
#
_entry.id   AF-A0A388T8B2-F1
#
_cell.length_a   1.000
_cell.length_b   1.000
_cell.length_c   1.000
_cell.angle_alpha   90.00
_cell.angle_beta   90.00
_cell.angle_gamma   90.00
#
_symmetry.space_group_name_H-M   'P 1'
#
loop_
_entity.id
_entity.type
_entity.pdbx_description
1 polymer ?
#
loop_
_entity_poly.entity_id
_entity_poly.type
_entity_poly.pdbx_seq_one_letter_code
_entity_poly.pdbx_strand_id
1 'polypeptide(L)'
;MTSKPRFGGKELAILVVLAALVPVTYLLADSGAEEDELQESARSTEAAEARAAADRSLKRTESAFARGATRLKLYSTTTSDMCMKGNEGDVKTEKSEHRMECHRTKHFYYGANGVISDVLKSIDDGAAAVGDRNTGDEKSPGSLVYALMYYQESGKNKDGSNLVYPELTVAGERVEWDDKVKKTLVERTPVPECHDNDWYCERTNGVAQAPLEEIRAAHDFVIKWSASTTYFTLDWDH
;
A
#
# COMPACT_ATOMS: atom_id res chain seq x y z
N MET A 1 -22.68 86.98 52.86
CA MET A 1 -21.63 87.36 51.89
C MET A 1 -21.71 86.41 50.70
N THR A 2 -21.61 86.92 49.48
CA THR A 2 -21.87 86.21 48.23
C THR A 2 -20.69 86.34 47.28
N SER A 3 -20.15 85.22 46.76
CA SER A 3 -19.27 85.22 45.59
C SER A 3 -19.34 83.89 44.81
N LYS A 4 -19.57 84.02 43.49
CA LYS A 4 -19.27 83.04 42.42
C LYS A 4 -17.73 82.93 42.24
N PRO A 5 -17.12 81.94 41.53
CA PRO A 5 -17.54 81.36 40.23
C PRO A 5 -17.23 79.82 40.11
N ARG A 6 -17.11 79.11 38.96
CA ARG A 6 -17.29 79.37 37.49
C ARG A 6 -17.71 78.05 36.77
N PHE A 7 -17.82 78.06 35.44
CA PHE A 7 -17.95 76.87 34.57
C PHE A 7 -16.59 76.19 34.29
N GLY A 8 -16.60 74.88 33.99
CA GLY A 8 -15.52 74.17 33.29
C GLY A 8 -15.72 72.64 33.19
N GLY A 9 -15.55 72.05 31.99
CA GLY A 9 -15.73 70.61 31.70
C GLY A 9 -17.21 70.25 31.44
N LYS A 10 -17.69 69.91 30.23
CA LYS A 10 -17.32 68.76 29.38
C LYS A 10 -17.13 67.47 30.20
N GLU A 11 -18.10 66.56 30.13
CA GLU A 11 -17.92 65.16 29.65
C GLU A 11 -19.28 64.63 29.14
N LEU A 12 -19.27 63.85 28.06
CA LEU A 12 -20.46 63.14 27.58
C LEU A 12 -20.62 61.85 28.39
N ALA A 13 -21.78 61.63 28.99
CA ALA A 13 -22.14 60.33 29.53
C ALA A 13 -22.51 59.37 28.38
N ILE A 14 -21.53 58.61 27.90
CA ILE A 14 -21.75 57.52 26.94
C ILE A 14 -22.19 56.28 27.71
N LEU A 15 -23.36 55.71 27.38
CA LEU A 15 -23.77 54.41 27.88
C LEU A 15 -22.82 53.33 27.34
N VAL A 16 -21.99 52.74 28.21
CA VAL A 16 -21.28 51.51 27.90
C VAL A 16 -22.22 50.33 28.13
N VAL A 17 -22.79 49.81 27.04
CA VAL A 17 -23.48 48.51 27.07
C VAL A 17 -22.40 47.42 27.15
N LEU A 18 -22.35 46.73 28.28
CA LEU A 18 -21.51 45.54 28.49
C LEU A 18 -22.04 44.36 27.66
N ALA A 19 -21.72 44.37 26.37
CA ALA A 19 -21.82 43.18 25.54
C ALA A 19 -20.62 42.28 25.87
N ALA A 20 -20.85 41.28 26.72
CA ALA A 20 -19.87 40.23 26.98
C ALA A 20 -19.72 39.35 25.72
N LEU A 21 -18.84 39.78 24.81
CA LEU A 21 -18.37 38.98 23.70
C LEU A 21 -17.52 37.84 24.26
N VAL A 22 -18.16 36.71 24.57
CA VAL A 22 -17.49 35.41 24.64
C VAL A 22 -17.19 35.02 23.19
N PRO A 23 -15.93 34.94 22.75
CA PRO A 23 -15.62 34.42 21.44
C PRO A 23 -15.93 32.92 21.43
N VAL A 24 -16.99 32.54 20.73
CA VAL A 24 -17.24 31.14 20.36
C VAL A 24 -16.26 30.81 19.22
N THR A 25 -15.01 30.53 19.60
CA THR A 25 -13.91 30.15 18.70
C THR A 25 -13.35 28.79 19.13
N TYR A 26 -14.20 27.77 19.11
CA TYR A 26 -13.82 26.36 19.24
C TYR A 26 -14.68 25.53 18.27
N LEU A 27 -14.11 24.40 17.79
CA LEU A 27 -14.69 23.45 16.82
C LEU A 27 -14.54 23.79 15.31
N LEU A 28 -13.38 24.31 14.89
CA LEU A 28 -12.88 24.18 13.50
C LEU A 28 -11.34 23.99 13.42
N ALA A 29 -10.69 23.62 14.53
CA ALA A 29 -9.21 23.57 14.64
C ALA A 29 -8.64 22.17 14.91
N ASP A 30 -9.48 21.14 14.93
CA ASP A 30 -9.12 19.79 15.39
C ASP A 30 -8.48 18.95 14.26
N SER A 31 -9.11 18.88 13.10
CA SER A 31 -8.64 18.00 12.01
C SER A 31 -7.25 18.39 11.51
N GLY A 32 -7.02 19.67 11.20
CA GLY A 32 -5.71 20.12 10.69
C GLY A 32 -4.55 19.87 11.66
N ALA A 33 -4.80 19.88 12.98
CA ALA A 33 -3.77 19.57 13.97
C ALA A 33 -3.45 18.07 14.02
N GLU A 34 -4.46 17.21 13.94
CA GLU A 34 -4.27 15.75 13.83
C GLU A 34 -3.55 15.39 12.52
N GLU A 35 -3.94 16.01 11.40
CA GLU A 35 -3.31 15.81 10.08
C GLU A 35 -1.82 16.19 10.08
N ASP A 36 -1.46 17.33 10.68
CA ASP A 36 -0.08 17.76 10.85
C ASP A 36 0.71 16.79 11.75
N GLU A 37 0.12 16.30 12.84
CA GLU A 37 0.74 15.32 13.75
C GLU A 37 1.02 13.97 13.07
N LEU A 38 0.06 13.46 12.29
CA LEU A 38 0.23 12.22 11.52
C LEU A 38 1.31 12.37 10.44
N GLN A 39 1.36 13.53 9.75
CA GLN A 39 2.41 13.84 8.79
C GLN A 39 3.81 13.96 9.45
N GLU A 40 3.91 14.59 10.62
CA GLU A 40 5.17 14.68 11.36
C GLU A 40 5.62 13.29 11.81
N SER A 41 4.70 12.48 12.35
CA SER A 41 4.96 11.12 12.79
C SER A 41 5.44 10.20 11.66
N ALA A 42 4.82 10.26 10.48
CA ALA A 42 5.22 9.51 9.29
C ALA A 42 6.63 9.89 8.76
N ARG A 43 7.10 11.11 9.08
CA ARG A 43 8.42 11.66 8.73
C ARG A 43 9.43 11.63 9.89
N SER A 44 9.02 11.13 11.06
CA SER A 44 9.86 11.04 12.26
C SER A 44 11.11 10.16 12.05
N THR A 45 12.11 10.35 12.90
CA THR A 45 13.31 9.51 12.93
C THR A 45 12.96 8.03 13.15
N GLU A 46 11.98 7.75 14.01
CA GLU A 46 11.52 6.38 14.28
C GLU A 46 10.90 5.73 13.05
N ALA A 47 9.97 6.42 12.37
CA ALA A 47 9.40 5.96 11.11
C ALA A 47 10.48 5.76 10.03
N ALA A 48 11.51 6.61 9.98
CA ALA A 48 12.63 6.47 9.05
C ALA A 48 13.54 5.24 9.37
N GLU A 49 13.83 4.97 10.64
CA GLU A 49 14.58 3.78 11.06
C GLU A 49 13.80 2.49 10.79
N ALA A 50 12.50 2.50 11.07
CA ALA A 50 11.57 1.41 10.78
C ALA A 50 11.45 1.14 9.27
N ARG A 51 11.30 2.19 8.45
CA ARG A 51 11.34 2.13 6.98
C ARG A 51 12.63 1.49 6.46
N ALA A 52 13.78 1.84 7.04
CA ALA A 52 15.06 1.23 6.70
C ALA A 52 15.16 -0.25 7.14
N ALA A 53 14.52 -0.64 8.24
CA ALA A 53 14.42 -2.04 8.67
C ALA A 53 13.52 -2.88 7.74
N ALA A 54 12.38 -2.32 7.32
CA ALA A 54 11.50 -2.89 6.31
C ALA A 54 12.21 -3.12 4.98
N ASP A 55 13.00 -2.14 4.51
CA ASP A 55 13.80 -2.29 3.30
C ASP A 55 14.78 -3.46 3.36
N ARG A 56 15.45 -3.64 4.50
CA ARG A 56 16.33 -4.80 4.77
C ARG A 56 15.54 -6.11 4.79
N SER A 57 14.30 -6.10 5.30
CA SER A 57 13.43 -7.28 5.31
C SER A 57 12.97 -7.67 3.92
N LEU A 58 12.37 -6.73 3.17
CA LEU A 58 11.93 -6.93 1.79
C LEU A 58 13.09 -7.37 0.89
N LYS A 59 14.31 -6.84 1.10
CA LYS A 59 15.48 -7.29 0.32
C LYS A 59 15.90 -8.73 0.63
N ARG A 60 15.73 -9.21 1.87
CA ARG A 60 15.94 -10.63 2.20
C ARG A 60 14.90 -11.51 1.51
N THR A 61 13.61 -11.13 1.55
CA THR A 61 12.51 -11.85 0.88
C THR A 61 12.72 -11.91 -0.62
N GLU A 62 13.02 -10.78 -1.27
CA GLU A 62 13.41 -10.70 -2.70
C GLU A 62 14.57 -11.67 -3.02
N SER A 63 15.64 -11.60 -2.23
CA SER A 63 16.85 -12.39 -2.47
C SER A 63 16.63 -13.88 -2.24
N ALA A 64 15.71 -14.25 -1.33
CA ALA A 64 15.32 -15.62 -1.08
C ALA A 64 14.44 -16.17 -2.21
N PHE A 65 13.38 -15.44 -2.59
CA PHE A 65 12.53 -15.78 -3.73
C PHE A 65 13.36 -15.98 -5.01
N ALA A 66 14.24 -15.02 -5.34
CA ALA A 66 15.09 -15.09 -6.53
C ALA A 66 16.08 -16.28 -6.55
N ARG A 67 16.43 -16.85 -5.39
CA ARG A 67 17.26 -18.08 -5.33
C ARG A 67 16.47 -19.35 -5.63
N GLY A 68 15.18 -19.41 -5.30
CA GLY A 68 14.30 -20.53 -5.66
C GLY A 68 13.73 -20.38 -7.08
N ALA A 69 13.31 -19.17 -7.44
CA ALA A 69 12.67 -18.82 -8.70
C ALA A 69 13.67 -18.69 -9.88
N THR A 70 14.56 -19.67 -10.02
CA THR A 70 15.70 -19.68 -10.96
C THR A 70 15.33 -19.53 -12.45
N ARG A 71 14.07 -19.74 -12.84
CA ARG A 71 13.59 -19.53 -14.22
C ARG A 71 13.05 -18.12 -14.49
N LEU A 72 12.93 -17.29 -13.47
CA LEU A 72 12.44 -15.92 -13.58
C LEU A 72 13.61 -14.95 -13.73
N LYS A 73 13.68 -14.24 -14.86
CA LYS A 73 14.63 -13.14 -15.05
C LYS A 73 13.98 -11.85 -14.57
N LEU A 74 14.53 -11.22 -13.53
CA LEU A 74 14.07 -9.92 -13.06
C LEU A 74 14.37 -8.83 -14.11
N TYR A 75 13.38 -8.01 -14.42
CA TYR A 75 13.52 -6.86 -15.31
C TYR A 75 13.38 -5.54 -14.56
N SER A 76 12.25 -5.33 -13.91
CA SER A 76 11.87 -4.04 -13.31
C SER A 76 11.45 -4.21 -11.85
N THR A 77 11.82 -3.25 -11.00
CA THR A 77 11.28 -3.16 -9.63
C THR A 77 10.78 -1.76 -9.32
N THR A 78 9.65 -1.68 -8.61
CA THR A 78 9.10 -0.42 -8.08
C THR A 78 8.79 -0.58 -6.60
N THR A 79 9.19 0.38 -5.78
CA THR A 79 8.89 0.40 -4.35
C THR A 79 7.85 1.48 -4.10
N SER A 80 6.72 1.09 -3.50
CA SER A 80 5.76 2.01 -2.87
C SER A 80 6.07 2.11 -1.39
N ASP A 81 5.99 3.31 -0.85
CA ASP A 81 5.97 3.60 0.57
C ASP A 81 4.79 4.54 0.84
N MET A 82 3.95 4.20 1.80
CA MET A 82 2.66 4.86 2.01
C MET A 82 2.25 4.78 3.48
N CYS A 83 1.83 5.90 4.05
CA CYS A 83 1.19 5.99 5.36
C CYS A 83 -0.26 6.49 5.19
N MET A 84 -1.23 5.71 5.65
CA MET A 84 -2.67 6.00 5.51
C MET A 84 -3.29 6.32 6.87
N LYS A 85 -4.33 7.18 6.92
CA LYS A 85 -5.17 7.30 8.14
C LYS A 85 -5.86 5.96 8.41
N GLY A 86 -5.87 5.55 9.67
CA GLY A 86 -6.84 4.60 10.17
C GLY A 86 -8.25 5.20 10.14
N ASN A 87 -9.25 4.37 9.89
CA ASN A 87 -10.64 4.78 9.97
C ASN A 87 -11.09 4.81 11.43
N GLU A 88 -11.69 5.91 11.89
CA GLU A 88 -12.26 6.03 13.24
C GLU A 88 -13.49 5.14 13.45
N GLY A 89 -14.10 4.67 12.36
CA GLY A 89 -15.31 3.87 12.33
C GLY A 89 -16.57 4.73 12.22
N ASP A 90 -17.57 4.25 11.48
CA ASP A 90 -18.88 4.88 11.34
C ASP A 90 -19.99 3.81 11.23
N VAL A 91 -21.20 4.20 10.82
CA VAL A 91 -22.35 3.27 10.68
C VAL A 91 -22.16 2.23 9.55
N LYS A 92 -21.17 2.42 8.67
CA LYS A 92 -20.90 1.62 7.47
C LYS A 92 -19.50 0.99 7.46
N THR A 93 -18.56 1.54 8.21
CA THR A 93 -17.17 1.06 8.26
C THR A 93 -16.71 0.78 9.68
N GLU A 94 -16.03 -0.35 9.87
CA GLU A 94 -15.39 -0.68 11.14
C GLU A 94 -14.22 0.25 11.44
N LYS A 95 -13.93 0.45 12.73
CA LYS A 95 -12.76 1.20 13.20
C LYS A 95 -11.49 0.40 12.92
N SER A 96 -10.47 1.02 12.32
CA SER A 96 -9.15 0.43 12.12
C SER A 96 -8.46 0.12 13.46
N GLU A 97 -7.59 -0.89 13.50
CA GLU A 97 -6.82 -1.24 14.69
C GLU A 97 -5.90 -0.09 15.14
N HIS A 98 -5.25 0.55 14.17
CA HIS A 98 -4.34 1.68 14.36
C HIS A 98 -4.95 2.98 13.80
N ARG A 99 -4.53 4.15 14.30
CA ARG A 99 -4.90 5.47 13.75
C ARG A 99 -4.05 5.90 12.55
N MET A 100 -2.89 5.27 12.38
CA MET A 100 -2.10 5.35 11.15
C MET A 100 -1.33 4.05 10.96
N GLU A 101 -1.26 3.58 9.71
CA GLU A 101 -0.38 2.49 9.31
C GLU A 101 0.50 2.91 8.13
N CYS A 102 1.79 2.62 8.22
CA CYS A 102 2.75 2.80 7.15
C CYS A 102 3.20 1.45 6.59
N HIS A 103 3.05 1.28 5.29
CA HIS A 103 3.41 0.08 4.55
C HIS A 103 4.45 0.37 3.48
N ARG A 104 5.34 -0.59 3.25
CA ARG A 104 6.30 -0.56 2.15
C ARG A 104 6.12 -1.80 1.29
N THR A 105 5.84 -1.61 0.01
CA THR A 105 5.57 -2.68 -0.97
C THR A 105 6.56 -2.61 -2.10
N LYS A 106 7.29 -3.69 -2.36
CA LYS A 106 8.09 -3.85 -3.59
C LYS A 106 7.34 -4.70 -4.58
N HIS A 107 7.15 -4.19 -5.78
CA HIS A 107 6.64 -4.96 -6.91
C HIS A 107 7.80 -5.31 -7.84
N PHE A 108 7.79 -6.55 -8.31
CA PHE A 108 8.81 -7.17 -9.13
C PHE A 108 8.16 -7.66 -10.43
N TYR A 109 8.75 -7.28 -11.56
CA TYR A 109 8.33 -7.76 -12.88
C TYR A 109 9.42 -8.64 -13.48
N TYR A 110 9.06 -9.88 -13.79
CA TYR A 110 9.94 -10.89 -14.33
C TYR A 110 9.50 -11.35 -15.72
N GLY A 111 10.46 -11.75 -16.55
CA GLY A 111 10.22 -12.50 -17.77
C GLY A 111 10.62 -13.97 -17.61
N ALA A 112 9.87 -14.89 -18.23
CA ALA A 112 10.18 -16.32 -18.26
C ALA A 112 9.84 -16.97 -19.61
N ASN A 113 10.60 -18.01 -19.97
CA ASN A 113 10.49 -18.73 -21.25
C ASN A 113 10.23 -20.22 -21.07
N GLY A 114 9.63 -20.85 -22.09
CA GLY A 114 9.42 -22.29 -22.16
C GLY A 114 7.97 -22.71 -21.85
N VAL A 115 7.79 -23.69 -20.97
CA VAL A 115 6.47 -24.25 -20.64
C VAL A 115 5.98 -23.69 -19.30
N ILE A 116 4.72 -23.26 -19.25
CA ILE A 116 4.10 -22.66 -18.05
C ILE A 116 4.23 -23.55 -16.80
N SER A 117 4.18 -24.87 -16.95
CA SER A 117 4.36 -25.83 -15.84
C SER A 117 5.70 -25.68 -15.12
N ASP A 118 6.75 -25.33 -15.86
CA ASP A 118 8.10 -25.15 -15.31
C ASP A 118 8.25 -23.77 -14.66
N VAL A 119 7.56 -22.75 -15.20
CA VAL A 119 7.50 -21.40 -14.62
C VAL A 119 6.76 -21.44 -13.28
N LEU A 120 5.60 -22.10 -13.21
CA LEU A 120 4.81 -22.26 -11.99
C LEU A 120 5.56 -23.03 -10.90
N LYS A 121 6.26 -24.13 -11.27
CA LYS A 121 7.15 -24.84 -10.32
C LYS A 121 8.27 -23.94 -9.80
N SER A 122 8.86 -23.11 -10.66
CA SER A 122 9.91 -22.18 -10.23
C SER A 122 9.36 -21.08 -9.30
N ILE A 123 8.12 -20.61 -9.51
CA ILE A 123 7.44 -19.70 -8.57
C ILE A 123 7.26 -20.39 -7.20
N ASP A 124 6.80 -21.65 -7.18
CA ASP A 124 6.61 -22.43 -5.95
C ASP A 124 7.94 -22.77 -5.23
N ASP A 125 9.02 -23.02 -5.96
CA ASP A 125 10.37 -23.14 -5.37
C ASP A 125 10.85 -21.79 -4.79
N GLY A 126 10.47 -20.67 -5.41
CA GLY A 126 10.63 -19.33 -4.84
C GLY A 126 9.81 -19.13 -3.55
N ALA A 127 8.56 -19.60 -3.53
CA ALA A 127 7.67 -19.59 -2.36
C ALA A 127 8.30 -20.38 -1.20
N ALA A 128 8.80 -21.59 -1.48
CA ALA A 128 9.50 -22.42 -0.51
C ALA A 128 10.79 -21.76 0.01
N ALA A 129 11.53 -21.06 -0.84
CA ALA A 129 12.75 -20.36 -0.45
C ALA A 129 12.50 -19.17 0.49
N VAL A 130 11.31 -18.55 0.45
CA VAL A 130 10.87 -17.54 1.44
C VAL A 130 10.14 -18.13 2.65
N GLY A 131 9.87 -19.44 2.66
CA GLY A 131 9.17 -20.14 3.75
C GLY A 131 7.64 -20.18 3.62
N ASP A 132 7.09 -19.83 2.46
CA ASP A 132 5.65 -19.66 2.20
C ASP A 132 5.12 -20.64 1.13
N ARG A 133 5.60 -21.89 1.13
CA ARG A 133 5.06 -22.93 0.22
C ARG A 133 3.66 -23.33 0.69
N ASN A 134 2.66 -23.12 -0.16
CA ASN A 134 1.28 -23.54 0.11
C ASN A 134 1.16 -25.08 0.09
N THR A 135 1.04 -25.68 1.27
CA THR A 135 0.81 -27.13 1.47
C THR A 135 -0.65 -27.45 1.80
N GLY A 136 -1.59 -26.56 1.49
CA GLY A 136 -3.02 -26.73 1.70
C GLY A 136 -3.69 -27.67 0.67
N ASP A 137 -5.00 -27.50 0.47
CA ASP A 137 -5.76 -28.31 -0.50
C ASP A 137 -5.22 -28.13 -1.93
N GLU A 138 -4.70 -29.23 -2.49
CA GLU A 138 -4.19 -29.35 -3.87
C GLU A 138 -5.23 -29.04 -4.95
N LYS A 139 -6.53 -28.97 -4.59
CA LYS A 139 -7.63 -28.58 -5.49
C LYS A 139 -8.09 -27.14 -5.28
N SER A 140 -7.50 -26.41 -4.33
CA SER A 140 -7.73 -24.97 -4.17
C SER A 140 -7.08 -24.20 -5.33
N PRO A 141 -7.75 -23.17 -5.90
CA PRO A 141 -7.16 -22.29 -6.91
C PRO A 141 -5.81 -21.68 -6.53
N GLY A 142 -5.50 -21.55 -5.23
CA GLY A 142 -4.26 -21.04 -4.69
C GLY A 142 -3.06 -22.02 -4.67
N SER A 143 -3.20 -23.22 -5.22
CA SER A 143 -2.20 -24.30 -5.12
C SER A 143 -1.47 -24.56 -6.45
N LEU A 144 -0.21 -25.00 -6.38
CA LEU A 144 0.56 -25.41 -7.56
C LEU A 144 -0.12 -26.56 -8.32
N VAL A 145 -0.70 -27.54 -7.61
CA VAL A 145 -1.36 -28.69 -8.24
C VAL A 145 -2.58 -28.25 -9.05
N TYR A 146 -3.42 -27.36 -8.52
CA TYR A 146 -4.52 -26.77 -9.27
C TYR A 146 -4.03 -25.96 -10.47
N ALA A 147 -2.98 -25.13 -10.31
CA ALA A 147 -2.42 -24.34 -11.39
C ALA A 147 -1.89 -25.22 -12.55
N LEU A 148 -1.22 -26.33 -12.23
CA LEU A 148 -0.77 -27.30 -13.23
C LEU A 148 -1.95 -28.01 -13.90
N MET A 149 -2.98 -28.42 -13.14
CA MET A 149 -4.21 -29.01 -13.67
C MET A 149 -4.95 -28.05 -14.62
N TYR A 150 -5.08 -26.77 -14.25
CA TYR A 150 -5.72 -25.74 -15.07
C TYR A 150 -5.09 -25.66 -16.47
N TYR A 151 -3.75 -25.61 -16.55
CA TYR A 151 -3.07 -25.54 -17.84
C TYR A 151 -3.08 -26.88 -18.60
N GLN A 152 -3.09 -28.02 -17.91
CA GLN A 152 -3.24 -29.34 -18.54
C GLN A 152 -4.62 -29.50 -19.19
N GLU A 153 -5.69 -29.09 -18.50
CA GLU A 153 -7.08 -29.19 -18.97
C GLU A 153 -7.53 -27.95 -19.78
N SER A 154 -6.59 -27.08 -20.20
CA SER A 154 -6.85 -25.87 -20.99
C SER A 154 -7.93 -24.93 -20.40
N GLY A 155 -7.96 -24.83 -19.07
CA GLY A 155 -8.91 -24.01 -18.32
C GLY A 155 -10.35 -24.57 -18.29
N LYS A 156 -10.54 -25.86 -18.56
CA LYS A 156 -11.85 -26.51 -18.62
C LYS A 156 -12.01 -27.67 -17.65
N ASN A 157 -13.23 -27.85 -17.15
CA ASN A 157 -13.66 -29.10 -16.52
C ASN A 157 -14.06 -30.12 -17.60
N LYS A 158 -14.16 -31.39 -17.20
CA LYS A 158 -14.60 -32.51 -18.08
C LYS A 158 -16.03 -32.35 -18.63
N ASP A 159 -16.85 -31.51 -18.00
CA ASP A 159 -18.21 -31.16 -18.46
C ASP A 159 -18.23 -29.95 -19.42
N GLY A 160 -17.07 -29.35 -19.74
CA GLY A 160 -16.93 -28.18 -20.60
C GLY A 160 -17.10 -26.83 -19.88
N SER A 161 -17.43 -26.81 -18.59
CA SER A 161 -17.44 -25.58 -17.79
C SER A 161 -16.03 -25.01 -17.60
N ASN A 162 -15.93 -23.71 -17.31
CA ASN A 162 -14.63 -23.07 -17.08
C ASN A 162 -14.10 -23.41 -15.67
N LEU A 163 -12.81 -23.71 -15.58
CA LEU A 163 -12.08 -23.66 -14.32
C LEU A 163 -11.89 -22.19 -13.90
N VAL A 164 -11.71 -21.97 -12.59
CA VAL A 164 -11.29 -20.66 -12.06
C VAL A 164 -9.85 -20.42 -12.49
N TYR A 165 -9.50 -19.18 -12.82
CA TYR A 165 -8.11 -18.85 -13.15
C TYR A 165 -7.22 -19.10 -11.93
N PRO A 166 -6.10 -19.82 -12.06
CA PRO A 166 -5.25 -20.17 -10.92
C PRO A 166 -4.59 -18.95 -10.30
N GLU A 167 -4.27 -19.07 -9.02
CA GLU A 167 -3.60 -18.05 -8.23
C GLU A 167 -2.43 -18.72 -7.49
N LEU A 168 -1.32 -18.02 -7.31
CA LEU A 168 -0.26 -18.46 -6.42
C LEU A 168 0.04 -17.32 -5.44
N THR A 169 0.43 -17.67 -4.23
CA THR A 169 0.82 -16.70 -3.19
C THR A 169 2.28 -16.91 -2.79
N VAL A 170 2.98 -15.82 -2.51
CA VAL A 170 4.38 -15.81 -2.08
C VAL A 170 4.59 -14.67 -1.09
N ALA A 171 4.98 -14.99 0.14
CA ALA A 171 5.02 -14.09 1.29
C ALA A 171 3.65 -13.42 1.57
N GLY A 172 2.57 -14.21 1.47
CA GLY A 172 1.18 -13.74 1.65
C GLY A 172 0.63 -12.89 0.49
N GLU A 173 1.44 -12.59 -0.51
CA GLU A 173 1.11 -11.71 -1.64
C GLU A 173 0.82 -12.50 -2.91
N ARG A 174 -0.14 -12.02 -3.71
CA ARG A 174 -0.51 -12.68 -4.97
C ARG A 174 0.59 -12.55 -6.01
N VAL A 175 0.92 -13.69 -6.63
CA VAL A 175 1.66 -13.74 -7.90
C VAL A 175 0.63 -13.71 -9.04
N GLU A 176 0.79 -12.73 -9.93
CA GLU A 176 0.01 -12.57 -11.15
C GLU A 176 0.91 -12.86 -12.34
N TRP A 177 0.37 -13.41 -13.43
CA TRP A 177 1.12 -13.58 -14.67
C TRP A 177 0.24 -13.38 -15.90
N ASP A 178 0.86 -12.91 -16.97
CA ASP A 178 0.31 -13.00 -18.31
C ASP A 178 0.52 -14.42 -18.86
N ASP A 179 -0.45 -14.93 -19.59
CA ASP A 179 -0.25 -16.04 -20.52
C ASP A 179 -0.65 -15.66 -21.95
N LYS A 180 -0.46 -16.59 -22.89
CA LYS A 180 -0.69 -16.35 -24.32
C LYS A 180 -2.16 -16.12 -24.69
N VAL A 181 -3.09 -16.37 -23.77
CA VAL A 181 -4.54 -16.15 -23.93
C VAL A 181 -4.98 -14.90 -23.16
N LYS A 182 -4.36 -14.63 -22.01
CA LYS A 182 -4.76 -13.57 -21.08
C LYS A 182 -3.56 -12.67 -20.74
N LYS A 183 -3.48 -11.51 -21.40
CA LYS A 183 -2.60 -10.40 -21.03
C LYS A 183 -3.35 -9.42 -20.13
N THR A 184 -3.29 -9.62 -18.83
CA THR A 184 -4.01 -8.78 -17.83
C THR A 184 -3.10 -8.04 -16.86
N LEU A 185 -1.79 -8.25 -16.90
CA LEU A 185 -0.86 -7.44 -16.14
C LEU A 185 -0.91 -5.99 -16.65
N VAL A 186 -1.33 -5.08 -15.79
CA VAL A 186 -1.19 -3.64 -16.02
C VAL A 186 0.12 -3.20 -15.40
N GLU A 187 0.92 -2.45 -16.16
CA GLU A 187 2.09 -1.79 -15.60
C GLU A 187 1.59 -0.78 -14.58
N ARG A 188 1.98 -0.91 -13.30
CA ARG A 188 1.68 0.14 -12.32
C ARG A 188 2.41 1.40 -12.75
N THR A 189 1.69 2.28 -13.43
CA THR A 189 2.19 3.57 -13.91
C THR A 189 2.76 4.36 -12.74
N PRO A 190 3.90 5.05 -12.92
CA PRO A 190 4.44 5.94 -11.90
C PRO A 190 3.62 7.23 -11.85
N VAL A 191 2.45 7.18 -11.21
CA VAL A 191 1.60 8.34 -10.94
C VAL A 191 1.22 8.33 -9.46
N PRO A 192 1.49 9.40 -8.72
CA PRO A 192 0.78 9.71 -7.49
C PRO A 192 -0.49 10.48 -7.86
N GLU A 193 -1.63 9.81 -7.79
CA GLU A 193 -2.72 10.43 -7.04
C GLU A 193 -2.60 9.82 -5.65
N CYS A 194 -1.89 10.52 -4.77
CA CYS A 194 -2.07 10.31 -3.34
C CYS A 194 -3.56 10.55 -3.09
N HIS A 195 -4.28 9.54 -2.60
CA HIS A 195 -5.69 9.73 -2.29
C HIS A 195 -5.81 10.66 -1.08
N ASP A 196 -6.99 11.26 -0.87
CA ASP A 196 -7.20 12.27 0.18
C ASP A 196 -6.91 11.77 1.61
N ASN A 197 -6.68 10.46 1.79
CA ASN A 197 -6.36 9.79 3.07
C ASN A 197 -4.85 9.42 3.22
N ASP A 198 -4.00 9.79 2.25
CA ASP A 198 -2.57 9.43 2.22
C ASP A 198 -1.69 10.56 2.81
N TRP A 199 -1.23 10.42 4.06
CA TRP A 199 -0.44 11.45 4.75
C TRP A 199 1.04 11.49 4.34
N TYR A 200 1.58 10.36 3.89
CA TYR A 200 2.90 10.28 3.28
C TYR A 200 2.87 9.23 2.19
N CYS A 201 3.31 9.59 0.99
CA CYS A 201 3.38 8.70 -0.16
C CYS A 201 4.68 8.97 -0.92
N GLU A 202 5.52 7.96 -1.08
CA GLU A 202 6.73 8.01 -1.87
C GLU A 202 6.84 6.74 -2.74
N ARG A 203 7.05 6.91 -4.05
CA ARG A 203 7.33 5.78 -4.95
C ARG A 203 8.72 5.92 -5.55
N THR A 204 9.60 4.97 -5.25
CA THR A 204 10.97 4.93 -5.79
C THR A 204 11.13 3.81 -6.81
N ASN A 205 11.75 4.14 -7.93
CA ASN A 205 12.13 3.17 -8.95
C ASN A 205 13.39 2.43 -8.52
N GLY A 206 13.41 1.11 -8.67
CA GLY A 206 14.55 0.27 -8.29
C GLY A 206 15.44 -0.06 -9.49
N VAL A 207 15.47 -1.34 -9.87
CA VAL A 207 16.17 -1.80 -11.08
C VAL A 207 15.54 -1.16 -12.32
N ALA A 208 16.35 -0.91 -13.35
CA ALA A 208 15.97 -0.23 -14.58
C ALA A 208 14.60 -0.71 -15.12
N GLN A 209 13.68 0.23 -15.31
CA GLN A 209 12.33 -0.07 -15.77
C GLN A 209 12.33 -0.39 -17.27
N ALA A 210 12.47 -1.66 -17.62
CA ALA A 210 11.97 -2.17 -18.89
C ALA A 210 10.43 -2.12 -18.85
N PRO A 211 9.75 -1.44 -19.79
CA PRO A 211 8.29 -1.42 -19.86
C PRO A 211 7.72 -2.82 -20.02
N LEU A 212 6.47 -3.06 -19.58
CA LEU A 212 5.86 -4.39 -19.69
C LEU A 212 5.84 -4.93 -21.14
N GLU A 213 5.66 -4.06 -22.13
CA GLU A 213 5.69 -4.46 -23.54
C GLU A 213 7.08 -4.95 -24.00
N GLU A 214 8.17 -4.48 -23.41
CA GLU A 214 9.52 -4.99 -23.69
C GLU A 214 9.67 -6.42 -23.12
N ILE A 215 9.20 -6.64 -21.90
CA ILE A 215 9.20 -7.98 -21.28
C ILE A 215 8.32 -8.93 -22.11
N ARG A 216 7.13 -8.50 -22.53
CA ARG A 216 6.20 -9.25 -23.41
C ARG A 216 6.78 -9.55 -24.79
N ALA A 217 7.66 -8.71 -25.32
CA ALA A 217 8.34 -8.93 -26.59
C ALA A 217 9.50 -9.92 -26.47
N ALA A 218 10.16 -9.96 -25.31
CA ALA A 218 11.32 -10.82 -25.04
C ALA A 218 10.97 -12.20 -24.45
N HIS A 219 9.75 -12.39 -23.93
CA HIS A 219 9.39 -13.57 -23.13
C HIS A 219 8.04 -14.23 -23.45
N ASP A 220 7.96 -15.55 -23.23
CA ASP A 220 6.70 -16.31 -23.34
C ASP A 220 5.68 -15.91 -22.26
N PHE A 221 6.17 -15.55 -21.07
CA PHE A 221 5.38 -15.19 -19.90
C PHE A 221 5.97 -13.96 -19.20
N VAL A 222 5.09 -13.12 -18.68
CA VAL A 222 5.44 -12.01 -17.78
C VAL A 222 4.82 -12.30 -16.43
N ILE A 223 5.61 -12.21 -15.36
CA ILE A 223 5.20 -12.51 -13.99
C ILE A 223 5.35 -11.24 -13.17
N LYS A 224 4.33 -10.90 -12.40
CA LYS A 224 4.32 -9.83 -11.41
C LYS A 224 4.15 -10.46 -10.03
N TRP A 225 5.05 -10.13 -9.12
CA TRP A 225 4.94 -10.47 -7.70
C TRP A 225 5.10 -9.19 -6.88
N SER A 226 4.46 -9.12 -5.72
CA SER A 226 4.63 -8.02 -4.77
C SER A 226 5.10 -8.60 -3.43
N ALA A 227 5.90 -7.88 -2.67
CA ALA A 227 6.20 -8.18 -1.27
C ALA A 227 5.92 -6.93 -0.45
N SER A 228 5.05 -7.02 0.55
CA SER A 228 4.66 -5.91 1.41
C SER A 228 5.07 -6.16 2.86
N THR A 229 5.21 -5.08 3.62
CA THR A 229 5.30 -5.12 5.08
C THR A 229 4.73 -3.81 5.62
N THR A 230 3.85 -3.90 6.62
CA THR A 230 3.65 -2.79 7.56
C THR A 230 4.97 -2.61 8.32
N TYR A 231 5.39 -1.37 8.57
CA TYR A 231 6.66 -1.08 9.22
C TYR A 231 6.57 -0.10 10.39
N PHE A 232 5.56 0.76 10.39
CA PHE A 232 5.32 1.73 11.45
C PHE A 232 3.81 1.88 11.62
N THR A 233 3.33 1.94 12.85
CA THR A 233 1.93 2.13 13.19
C THR A 233 1.82 3.14 14.33
N LEU A 234 0.69 3.84 14.41
CA LEU A 234 0.30 4.61 15.58
C LEU A 234 -1.02 4.07 16.10
N ASP A 235 -1.08 3.76 17.38
CA ASP A 235 -2.30 3.32 18.02
C ASP A 235 -3.25 4.49 18.29
N TRP A 236 -4.53 4.17 18.49
CA TRP A 236 -5.49 5.11 19.06
C TRP A 236 -5.18 5.33 20.54
N ASP A 237 -5.29 6.58 21.00
CA ASP A 237 -5.23 6.86 22.44
C ASP A 237 -6.37 6.13 23.19
N HIS A 238 -6.05 5.64 24.39
CA HIS A 238 -6.93 4.83 25.26
C HIS A 238 -7.66 5.66 26.33
#